data_AF-A0A9Q2QJA4-F1
#
_entry.id   AF-A0A9Q2QJA4-F1
#
_cell.length_a   1.000
_cell.length_b   1.000
_cell.length_c   1.000
_cell.angle_alpha   90.00
_cell.angle_beta   90.00
_cell.angle_gamma   90.00
#
_symmetry.space_group_name_H-M   'P 1'
#
loop_
_entity.id
_entity.type
_entity.pdbx_description
1 polymer ?
#
loop_
_entity_poly.entity_id
_entity_poly.type
_entity_poly.pdbx_seq_one_letter_code
_entity_poly.pdbx_strand_id
1 'polypeptide(L)'
;MGLGQLLESPCPYCKKKNGKEPHLVSLVGTLAHPYGLCLEFEHCAMDHMDIVNKLINSQAAHSTVQELNVRTSAISKSQLLKESTDILNKLVHMLSHIEDLEQIMMQDLKSKMKAINLLKLDGLKADDCNFNLVPGEEFKFNSKTD
;
A
#
# COMPACT_ATOMS: atom_id res chain seq x y z
N MET A 1 19.91 -9.27 4.93
CA MET A 1 18.90 -8.51 5.70
C MET A 1 18.56 -7.28 4.89
N GLY A 2 17.33 -7.19 4.37
CA GLY A 2 16.87 -6.04 3.58
C GLY A 2 16.19 -5.01 4.47
N LEU A 3 16.14 -3.75 4.02
CA LEU A 3 15.42 -2.67 4.70
C LEU A 3 13.94 -3.00 4.98
N GLY A 4 13.32 -3.87 4.18
CA GLY A 4 11.94 -4.37 4.39
C GLY A 4 11.76 -5.06 5.74
N GLN A 5 12.64 -6.00 6.10
CA GLN A 5 12.57 -6.74 7.37
C GLN A 5 12.77 -5.86 8.62
N LEU A 6 13.37 -4.68 8.48
CA LEU A 6 13.55 -3.73 9.58
C LEU A 6 12.32 -2.82 9.79
N LEU A 7 11.44 -2.73 8.79
CA LEU A 7 10.24 -1.88 8.81
C LEU A 7 8.94 -2.70 8.87
N GLU A 8 9.05 -4.02 8.79
CA GLU A 8 7.94 -4.96 8.93
C GLU A 8 7.47 -5.02 10.39
N SER A 9 6.18 -4.80 10.60
CA SER A 9 5.52 -4.91 11.90
C SER A 9 4.34 -5.88 11.81
N PRO A 10 3.97 -6.57 12.90
CA PRO A 10 2.81 -7.45 12.88
C PRO A 10 1.55 -6.62 12.65
N CYS A 11 0.72 -7.05 11.70
CA CYS A 11 -0.50 -6.37 11.34
C CYS A 11 -1.46 -6.20 12.54
N PRO A 12 -1.84 -4.97 12.93
CA PRO A 12 -2.56 -4.73 14.18
C PRO A 12 -4.04 -5.15 14.16
N TYR A 13 -4.75 -5.09 13.01
CA TYR A 13 -6.15 -5.55 12.92
C TYR A 13 -6.32 -6.92 12.26
N CYS A 14 -5.33 -7.44 11.53
CA CYS A 14 -5.34 -8.86 11.13
C CYS A 14 -4.96 -9.75 12.34
N LYS A 15 -5.69 -9.60 13.45
CA LYS A 15 -5.66 -10.52 14.58
C LYS A 15 -6.36 -11.82 14.19
N LYS A 16 -5.66 -12.95 14.32
CA LYS A 16 -6.13 -14.33 14.55
C LYS A 16 -7.61 -14.62 14.18
N LYS A 17 -8.10 -14.24 13.01
CA LYS A 17 -9.32 -14.86 12.50
C LYS A 17 -8.92 -16.30 12.20
N ASN A 18 -9.42 -17.24 13.01
CA ASN A 18 -9.09 -18.67 13.00
C ASN A 18 -7.66 -19.06 13.43
N GLY A 19 -7.07 -18.37 14.41
CA GLY A 19 -5.84 -18.85 15.07
C GLY A 19 -4.54 -18.76 14.25
N LYS A 20 -4.57 -18.17 13.05
CA LYS A 20 -3.38 -17.93 12.23
C LYS A 20 -2.55 -16.75 12.76
N GLU A 21 -1.24 -16.84 12.66
CA GLU A 21 -0.34 -15.75 13.03
C GLU A 21 -0.60 -14.51 12.16
N PRO A 22 -0.57 -13.30 12.76
CA PRO A 22 -0.71 -12.05 12.00
C PRO A 22 0.42 -11.96 10.98
N HIS A 23 0.10 -11.60 9.74
CA HIS A 23 1.12 -11.37 8.73
C HIS A 23 1.92 -10.11 9.07
N LEU A 24 3.17 -10.08 8.58
CA LEU A 24 4.01 -8.90 8.66
C LEU A 24 3.53 -7.88 7.61
N VAL A 25 3.42 -6.63 8.01
CA VAL A 25 3.08 -5.50 7.13
C VAL A 25 4.18 -4.45 7.18
N SER A 26 4.51 -3.93 6.00
CA SER A 26 5.26 -2.71 5.82
C SER A 26 4.45 -1.48 6.29
N LEU A 27 5.13 -0.33 6.37
CA LEU A 27 4.49 0.96 6.65
C LEU A 27 3.35 1.27 5.66
N VAL A 28 3.53 0.94 4.38
CA VAL A 28 2.52 1.17 3.35
C VAL A 28 1.35 0.20 3.50
N GLY A 29 1.62 -1.08 3.78
CA GLY A 29 0.59 -2.07 4.09
C GLY A 29 -0.25 -1.70 5.31
N THR A 30 0.30 -0.92 6.25
CA THR A 30 -0.43 -0.39 7.41
C THR A 30 -1.50 0.64 7.03
N LEU A 31 -1.31 1.42 5.96
CA LEU A 31 -2.32 2.36 5.44
C LEU A 31 -3.43 1.65 4.67
N ALA A 32 -3.09 0.59 3.94
CA ALA A 32 -4.04 -0.23 3.17
C ALA A 32 -4.92 -1.12 4.06
N HIS A 33 -4.49 -1.31 5.31
CA HIS A 33 -5.04 -2.28 6.22
C HIS A 33 -6.49 -2.04 6.67
N PRO A 34 -6.91 -0.81 7.06
CA PRO A 34 -8.30 -0.54 7.43
C PRO A 34 -9.30 -0.89 6.32
N TYR A 35 -8.83 -0.92 5.07
CA TYR A 35 -9.61 -1.24 3.88
C TYR A 35 -9.45 -2.70 3.42
N GLY A 36 -8.76 -3.55 4.19
CA GLY A 36 -8.57 -4.96 3.88
C GLY A 36 -7.54 -5.27 2.78
N LEU A 37 -6.81 -4.27 2.30
CA LEU A 37 -5.88 -4.40 1.17
C LEU A 37 -4.43 -4.72 1.58
N CYS A 38 -4.17 -4.86 2.88
CA CYS A 38 -2.83 -5.13 3.43
C CYS A 38 -2.06 -6.26 2.70
N LEU A 39 -2.68 -7.42 2.45
CA LEU A 39 -1.99 -8.53 1.78
C LEU A 39 -1.65 -8.24 0.31
N GLU A 40 -2.50 -7.52 -0.41
CA GLU A 40 -2.26 -7.17 -1.81
C GLU A 40 -1.05 -6.25 -1.92
N PHE A 41 -0.98 -5.25 -1.02
CA PHE A 41 0.16 -4.35 -0.92
C PHE A 41 1.44 -5.05 -0.49
N GLU A 42 1.38 -5.99 0.46
CA GLU A 42 2.57 -6.72 0.91
C GLU A 42 3.12 -7.68 -0.16
N HIS A 43 2.25 -8.42 -0.86
CA HIS A 43 2.71 -9.26 -1.96
C HIS A 43 3.38 -8.42 -3.05
N CYS A 44 2.76 -7.29 -3.42
CA CYS A 44 3.33 -6.36 -4.38
C CYS A 44 4.68 -5.80 -3.89
N ALA A 45 4.76 -5.32 -2.65
CA ALA A 45 5.98 -4.78 -2.07
C ALA A 45 7.14 -5.80 -2.05
N MET A 46 6.87 -7.07 -1.73
CA MET A 46 7.87 -8.14 -1.79
C MET A 46 8.36 -8.39 -3.22
N ASP A 47 7.46 -8.46 -4.20
CA ASP A 47 7.82 -8.63 -5.61
C ASP A 47 8.68 -7.45 -6.13
N HIS A 48 8.47 -6.24 -5.59
CA HIS A 48 9.26 -5.06 -5.92
C HIS A 48 10.62 -5.02 -5.20
N MET A 49 10.71 -5.49 -3.95
CA MET A 49 11.98 -5.63 -3.25
C MET A 49 12.94 -6.55 -4.01
N ASP A 50 12.44 -7.60 -4.65
CA ASP A 50 13.22 -8.48 -5.52
C ASP A 50 13.86 -7.74 -6.71
N ILE A 51 13.22 -6.69 -7.21
CA ILE A 51 13.74 -5.86 -8.30
C ILE A 51 14.82 -4.92 -7.81
N VAL A 52 14.56 -4.25 -6.68
CA VAL A 52 15.55 -3.38 -6.04
C VAL A 52 16.79 -4.19 -5.68
N ASN A 53 16.61 -5.40 -5.16
CA ASN A 53 17.71 -6.33 -4.90
C ASN A 53 18.44 -6.75 -6.19
N LYS A 54 17.73 -7.03 -7.29
CA LYS A 54 18.36 -7.30 -8.59
C LYS A 54 19.16 -6.11 -9.12
N LEU A 55 18.66 -4.88 -8.98
CA LEU A 55 19.36 -3.65 -9.36
C LEU A 55 20.61 -3.41 -8.51
N ILE A 56 20.48 -3.53 -7.19
CA ILE A 56 21.60 -3.42 -6.25
C ILE A 56 22.63 -4.50 -6.53
N ASN A 57 22.22 -5.75 -6.71
CA ASN A 57 23.13 -6.86 -7.01
C ASN A 57 23.82 -6.68 -8.37
N SER A 58 23.13 -6.16 -9.38
CA SER A 58 23.72 -5.82 -10.68
C SER A 58 24.79 -4.73 -10.52
N GLN A 59 24.46 -3.64 -9.82
CA GLN A 59 25.43 -2.57 -9.53
C GLN A 59 26.60 -3.02 -8.65
N ALA A 60 26.35 -3.88 -7.65
CA ALA A 60 27.37 -4.41 -6.76
C ALA A 60 28.27 -5.45 -7.45
N ALA A 61 27.73 -6.29 -8.33
CA ALA A 61 28.50 -7.22 -9.15
C ALA A 61 29.44 -6.49 -10.14
N HIS A 62 29.17 -5.22 -10.45
CA HIS A 62 30.08 -4.37 -11.23
C HIS A 62 31.21 -3.74 -10.40
N SER A 63 31.30 -4.01 -9.08
CA SER A 63 32.38 -3.49 -8.22
C SER A 63 33.69 -4.30 -8.27
N THR A 64 33.64 -5.56 -8.74
CA THR A 64 34.84 -6.40 -8.91
C THR A 64 34.80 -7.12 -10.26
N VAL A 65 35.56 -6.60 -11.23
CA VAL A 65 35.93 -7.19 -12.52
C VAL A 65 34.74 -7.75 -13.34
N GLN A 66 34.16 -6.90 -14.20
CA GLN A 66 33.36 -7.36 -15.32
C GLN A 66 34.28 -7.96 -16.39
N GLU A 67 34.04 -9.20 -16.81
CA GLU A 67 34.39 -9.61 -18.17
C GLU A 67 33.83 -8.57 -19.14
N LEU A 68 34.69 -8.01 -20.00
CA LEU A 68 34.29 -7.10 -21.05
C LEU A 68 33.40 -7.84 -22.04
N ASN A 69 32.09 -7.79 -21.79
CA ASN A 69 31.09 -8.27 -22.72
C ASN A 69 31.01 -7.26 -23.87
N VAL A 70 31.74 -7.52 -24.96
CA VAL A 70 31.76 -6.66 -26.15
C VAL A 70 30.40 -6.75 -26.82
N ARG A 71 29.50 -5.85 -26.44
CA ARG A 71 28.16 -5.73 -27.02
C ARG A 71 28.16 -4.66 -28.10
N THR A 72 27.40 -4.90 -29.16
CA THR A 72 27.13 -3.85 -30.15
C THR A 72 26.18 -2.81 -29.56
N SER A 73 26.27 -1.57 -30.06
CA SER A 73 25.40 -0.48 -29.61
C SER A 73 23.90 -0.81 -29.78
N ALA A 74 23.55 -1.58 -30.81
CA ALA A 74 22.18 -2.04 -31.05
C ALA A 74 21.66 -2.98 -29.95
N ILE A 75 22.48 -3.94 -29.51
CA ILE A 75 22.13 -4.88 -28.44
C ILE A 75 21.95 -4.13 -27.13
N SER A 76 22.87 -3.22 -26.80
CA SER A 76 22.78 -2.41 -25.58
C SER A 76 21.53 -1.53 -25.54
N LYS A 77 21.17 -0.89 -26.66
CA LYS A 77 19.96 -0.07 -26.76
C LYS A 77 18.68 -0.90 -26.62
N SER A 78 18.62 -2.07 -27.26
CA SER A 78 17.47 -2.98 -27.17
C SER A 78 17.27 -3.48 -25.73
N GLN A 79 18.35 -3.87 -25.06
CA GLN A 79 18.30 -4.32 -23.68
C GLN A 79 17.88 -3.19 -22.73
N LEU A 80 18.44 -1.98 -22.87
CA LEU A 80 18.04 -0.82 -22.07
C LEU A 80 16.57 -0.50 -22.25
N LEU A 81 16.05 -0.54 -23.49
CA LEU A 81 14.64 -0.28 -23.77
C LEU A 81 13.75 -1.30 -23.04
N LYS A 82 14.08 -2.59 -23.15
CA LYS A 82 13.34 -3.67 -22.50
C LYS A 82 13.33 -3.51 -20.97
N GLU A 83 14.51 -3.30 -20.37
CA GLU A 83 14.65 -3.12 -18.93
C GLU A 83 13.89 -1.87 -18.45
N SER A 84 13.95 -0.76 -19.19
CA SER A 84 13.22 0.46 -18.87
C SER A 84 11.71 0.24 -18.94
N THR A 85 11.21 -0.42 -19.98
CA THR A 85 9.78 -0.75 -20.11
C THR A 85 9.32 -1.65 -18.97
N ASP A 86 10.09 -2.68 -18.61
CA ASP A 86 9.75 -3.58 -17.50
C ASP A 86 9.70 -2.82 -16.16
N ILE A 87 10.65 -1.91 -15.92
CA ILE A 87 10.65 -1.07 -14.70
C ILE A 87 9.45 -0.12 -14.68
N LEU A 88 9.16 0.56 -15.79
CA LEU A 88 8.07 1.52 -15.86
C LEU A 88 6.69 0.85 -15.71
N ASN A 89 6.48 -0.31 -16.34
CA ASN A 89 5.23 -1.07 -16.19
C ASN A 89 4.98 -1.46 -14.73
N LYS A 90 6.05 -1.83 -14.03
CA LYS A 90 6.02 -2.18 -12.61
C LYS A 90 5.76 -0.97 -11.72
N LEU A 91 6.32 0.20 -12.05
CA LEU A 91 5.98 1.45 -11.38
C LEU A 91 4.50 1.81 -11.56
N VAL A 92 3.97 1.67 -12.78
CA VAL A 92 2.54 1.91 -13.07
C VAL A 92 1.65 0.98 -12.23
N HIS A 93 2.03 -0.29 -12.09
CA HIS A 93 1.30 -1.23 -11.24
C HIS A 93 1.29 -0.83 -9.75
N MET A 94 2.40 -0.30 -9.22
CA MET A 94 2.39 0.24 -7.84
C MET A 94 1.47 1.45 -7.72
N LEU A 95 1.46 2.33 -8.73
CA LEU A 95 0.60 3.50 -8.74
C LEU A 95 -0.89 3.12 -8.81
N SER A 96 -1.25 2.03 -9.51
CA SER A 96 -2.64 1.56 -9.50
C SER A 96 -3.11 1.09 -8.13
N HIS A 97 -2.25 0.47 -7.33
CA HIS A 97 -2.61 0.13 -5.94
C HIS A 97 -2.88 1.38 -5.09
N ILE A 98 -2.09 2.43 -5.26
CA ILE A 98 -2.30 3.71 -4.56
C ILE A 98 -3.64 4.32 -5.01
N GLU A 99 -3.93 4.29 -6.31
CA GLU A 99 -5.22 4.74 -6.85
C GLU A 99 -6.38 3.96 -6.22
N ASP A 100 -6.31 2.64 -6.16
CA ASP A 100 -7.35 1.80 -5.55
C ASP A 100 -7.58 2.17 -4.08
N LEU A 101 -6.50 2.36 -3.33
CA LEU A 101 -6.57 2.79 -1.93
C LEU A 101 -7.22 4.16 -1.79
N GLU A 102 -6.82 5.14 -2.60
CA GLU A 102 -7.39 6.49 -2.60
C GLU A 102 -8.88 6.47 -2.95
N GLN A 103 -9.28 5.69 -3.96
CA GLN A 103 -10.68 5.55 -4.33
C GLN A 103 -11.53 5.00 -3.18
N ILE A 104 -11.04 3.98 -2.47
CA ILE A 104 -11.74 3.41 -1.33
C ILE A 104 -11.79 4.39 -0.15
N MET A 105 -10.69 5.09 0.13
CA MET A 105 -10.66 6.14 1.15
C MET A 105 -11.70 7.24 0.86
N MET A 106 -11.82 7.67 -0.39
CA MET A 106 -12.79 8.69 -0.77
C MET A 106 -14.22 8.18 -0.68
N GLN A 107 -14.46 6.93 -1.06
CA GLN A 107 -15.77 6.29 -0.94
C GLN A 107 -16.20 6.17 0.54
N ASP A 108 -15.27 5.82 1.42
CA ASP A 108 -15.48 5.73 2.87
C ASP A 108 -15.84 7.11 3.44
N LEU A 109 -15.02 8.13 3.17
CA LEU A 109 -15.29 9.51 3.61
C LEU A 109 -16.64 10.03 3.08
N LYS A 110 -16.96 9.78 1.82
CA LYS A 110 -18.24 10.17 1.21
C LYS A 110 -19.42 9.53 1.91
N SER A 111 -19.30 8.25 2.27
CA SER A 111 -20.36 7.50 2.98
C SER A 111 -20.57 8.04 4.39
N LYS A 112 -19.48 8.26 5.14
CA LYS A 112 -19.53 8.87 6.49
C LYS A 112 -20.10 10.29 6.45
N MET A 113 -19.69 11.10 5.48
CA MET A 113 -20.17 12.47 5.31
C MET A 113 -21.68 12.51 5.02
N LYS A 114 -22.19 11.62 4.17
CA LYS A 114 -23.63 11.50 3.93
C LYS A 114 -24.39 11.20 5.22
N ALA A 115 -23.92 10.24 6.01
CA ALA A 115 -24.56 9.88 7.28
C ALA A 115 -24.58 11.07 8.27
N ILE A 116 -23.45 11.78 8.41
CA ILE A 116 -23.35 12.96 9.27
C ILE A 116 -24.28 14.09 8.80
N ASN A 117 -24.35 14.33 7.48
CA ASN A 117 -25.22 15.36 6.95
C ASN A 117 -26.71 15.05 7.18
N LEU A 118 -27.12 13.78 7.11
CA LEU A 118 -28.47 13.36 7.48
C LEU A 118 -28.76 13.66 8.95
N LEU A 119 -27.85 13.29 9.86
CA LEU A 119 -28.01 13.60 11.29
C LEU A 119 -28.13 15.11 11.56
N LYS A 120 -27.36 15.94 10.84
CA LYS A 120 -27.47 17.40 10.94
C LYS A 120 -28.82 17.92 10.45
N LEU A 121 -29.34 17.37 9.36
CA LEU A 121 -30.69 17.71 8.86
C LEU A 121 -31.79 17.29 9.85
N ASP A 122 -31.59 16.17 10.54
CA ASP A 122 -32.50 15.66 11.57
C ASP A 122 -32.40 16.40 12.91
N GLY A 123 -31.60 17.48 12.98
CA GLY A 123 -31.55 18.39 14.13
C GLY A 123 -30.46 18.10 15.15
N LEU A 124 -29.45 17.30 14.80
CA LEU A 124 -28.28 17.08 15.67
C LEU A 124 -27.60 18.42 15.99
N LYS A 125 -27.41 18.71 17.28
CA LYS A 125 -26.74 19.93 17.74
C LYS A 125 -25.25 19.89 17.43
N ALA A 126 -24.66 21.06 17.23
CA ALA A 126 -23.23 21.19 16.96
C ALA A 126 -22.36 20.59 18.07
N ASP A 127 -22.79 20.70 19.33
CA ASP A 127 -22.08 20.17 20.50
C ASP A 127 -22.00 18.64 20.51
N ASP A 128 -22.92 17.97 19.82
CA ASP A 128 -22.98 16.50 19.69
C ASP A 128 -22.25 15.99 18.43
N CYS A 129 -21.62 16.87 17.64
CA CYS A 129 -20.94 16.53 16.39
C CYS A 129 -19.47 16.07 16.57
N ASN A 130 -19.10 15.56 17.75
CA ASN A 130 -17.75 15.05 18.01
C ASN A 130 -17.66 13.55 17.67
N PHE A 131 -17.57 13.25 16.37
CA PHE A 131 -17.54 11.88 15.88
C PHE A 131 -16.13 11.29 15.87
N ASN A 132 -16.00 10.05 16.34
CA ASN A 132 -14.79 9.26 16.11
C ASN A 132 -14.89 8.56 14.75
N LEU A 133 -14.26 9.13 13.71
CA LEU A 133 -14.23 8.55 12.37
C LEU A 133 -13.04 7.59 12.24
N VAL A 134 -13.32 6.29 12.31
CA VAL A 134 -12.33 5.24 12.09
C VAL A 134 -12.33 4.85 10.61
N PRO A 135 -11.18 4.89 9.90
CA PRO A 135 -11.07 4.43 8.51
C PRO A 135 -11.56 3.00 8.33
N GLY A 136 -12.33 2.75 7.27
CA GLY A 136 -12.79 1.40 6.90
C GLY A 136 -13.88 0.79 7.81
N GLU A 137 -14.21 1.42 8.94
CA GLU A 137 -15.34 1.02 9.77
C GLU A 137 -16.62 1.76 9.36
N GLU A 138 -17.78 1.13 9.49
CA GLU A 138 -19.05 1.81 9.26
C GLU A 138 -19.28 2.91 10.31
N PHE A 139 -19.77 4.07 9.88
CA PHE A 139 -20.12 5.14 10.80
C PHE A 139 -21.33 4.75 11.65
N LYS A 140 -21.15 4.74 12.98
CA LYS A 140 -22.20 4.45 13.95
C LYS A 140 -22.41 5.66 14.86
N PHE A 141 -23.64 6.14 14.91
CA PHE A 141 -24.06 7.17 15.84
C PHE A 141 -24.97 6.56 16.90
N ASN A 142 -24.48 6.51 18.14
CA ASN A 142 -25.29 6.14 19.30
C ASN A 142 -25.79 7.43 19.94
N SER A 143 -27.05 7.80 19.72
CA SER A 143 -27.65 8.89 20.48
C SER A 143 -27.66 8.46 21.95
N LYS A 144 -27.02 9.24 22.84
CA LYS A 144 -27.25 9.09 24.27
C LYS A 144 -28.71 9.45 24.54
N THR A 145 -29.58 8.44 24.58
CA THR A 145 -30.88 8.56 25.23
C THR A 145 -30.62 8.54 26.73
N ASP A 146 -30.57 9.73 27.31
CA ASP A 146 -30.88 9.96 28.72
C ASP A 146 -32.37 10.31 28.84
#